data_AF-D9TF94-F1
#
_entry.id   AF-D9TF94-F1
#
_cell.length_a   1.000
_cell.length_b   1.000
_cell.length_c   1.000
_cell.angle_alpha   90.00
_cell.angle_beta   90.00
_cell.angle_gamma   90.00
#
_symmetry.space_group_name_H-M   'P 1'
#
loop_
_entity.id
_entity.type
_entity.pdbx_description
1 polymer ?
#
loop_
_entity_poly.entity_id
_entity_poly.type
_entity_poly.pdbx_seq_one_letter_code
_entity_poly.pdbx_strand_id
1 'polypeptide(L)'
;MKFFNNFKISAKILAGFGIVLILILFMGIIAVTNINRINNAYTKVYQTNVKAFITIGNVLEGFERQRVNYRNILLARNATEMNSYLQKTDEINNFYKTNLEEFSRLINEEDIKQEYQKLISLFDEYDRLTNQIIELAKSDKKAATELLFKPSLAQLVTDVRNSINTLYELEKKYIEKLNVQNNALAKSTVTSMMIIIILCIAISFFLGLVISSAISRPLSKMVSAAQKIAEGDLTVDVSYDSKDEVGTLSEAFSKMIDSLSQLIFSVKSSAEQVALGAKQLADASQSLAQGATDQASAIEELNASVEEVSAQTKQNSKNVEEATNFANQIKDEARVGMQQMEDMMKAMEEINMASANISKIIKTIDEIAFQTNILALNAAVEAARAGSYGKGFAVVAEEVRNLATRSANAAKETSSLIESTIKKIEVGDSIAKQTYTSLDRITKNIDKMAMIMNDIMYSSKEQSEAIAQITEGINQVANVVQSNSANSQETAAASEELYSQADVLKNLVERFKTRS
;
A
#
# COMPACT_ATOMS: atom_id res chain seq x y z
N MET A 1 12.31 -11.76 -40.58
CA MET A 1 11.68 -10.65 -39.82
C MET A 1 12.18 -10.52 -38.38
N LYS A 2 12.53 -11.59 -37.63
CA LYS A 2 13.02 -11.45 -36.23
C LYS A 2 14.24 -10.53 -36.07
N PHE A 3 15.19 -10.56 -37.01
CA PHE A 3 16.35 -9.66 -37.00
C PHE A 3 15.96 -8.17 -37.13
N PHE A 4 14.97 -7.86 -37.97
CA PHE A 4 14.48 -6.50 -38.17
C PHE A 4 13.73 -5.98 -36.94
N ASN A 5 12.99 -6.85 -36.24
CA ASN A 5 12.24 -6.47 -35.05
C ASN A 5 13.15 -6.03 -33.89
N ASN A 6 14.35 -6.59 -33.78
CA ASN A 6 15.30 -6.28 -32.71
C ASN A 6 16.10 -4.98 -32.90
N PHE A 7 15.99 -4.30 -34.04
CA PHE A 7 16.59 -2.99 -34.20
C PHE A 7 15.86 -1.95 -33.36
N LYS A 8 16.58 -0.94 -32.87
CA LYS A 8 15.95 0.25 -32.28
C LYS A 8 14.99 0.90 -33.27
N ILE A 9 13.92 1.49 -32.78
CA ILE A 9 12.94 2.22 -33.61
C ILE A 9 13.65 3.27 -34.48
N SER A 10 14.57 4.03 -33.88
CA SER A 10 15.38 5.03 -34.58
C SER A 10 16.19 4.41 -35.74
N ALA A 11 16.80 3.23 -35.53
CA ALA A 11 17.56 2.54 -36.56
C ALA A 11 16.66 2.05 -37.72
N LYS A 12 15.44 1.57 -37.44
CA LYS A 12 14.47 1.16 -38.48
C LYS A 12 14.06 2.34 -39.36
N ILE A 13 13.76 3.48 -38.74
CA ILE A 13 13.36 4.71 -39.44
C ILE A 13 14.52 5.23 -40.29
N LEU A 14 15.72 5.31 -39.71
CA LEU A 14 16.91 5.86 -40.37
C LEU A 14 17.37 4.97 -41.54
N ALA A 15 17.28 3.64 -41.40
CA ALA A 15 17.52 2.70 -42.49
C ALA A 15 16.48 2.85 -43.63
N GLY A 16 15.20 3.02 -43.30
CA GLY A 16 14.14 3.25 -44.29
C GLY A 16 14.37 4.52 -45.11
N PHE A 17 14.59 5.65 -44.45
CA PHE A 17 14.91 6.91 -45.12
C PHE A 17 16.24 6.86 -45.89
N GLY A 18 17.26 6.19 -45.34
CA GLY A 18 18.55 6.00 -46.00
C GLY A 18 18.43 5.29 -47.35
N ILE A 19 17.63 4.22 -47.43
CA ILE A 19 17.38 3.50 -48.69
C ILE A 19 16.69 4.41 -49.70
N VAL A 20 15.67 5.17 -49.29
CA VAL A 20 14.96 6.11 -50.17
C VAL A 20 15.91 7.20 -50.71
N LEU A 21 16.79 7.76 -49.86
CA LEU A 21 17.78 8.75 -50.28
C LEU A 21 18.77 8.18 -51.30
N ILE A 22 19.24 6.95 -51.11
CA ILE A 22 20.13 6.28 -52.07
C ILE A 22 19.43 6.07 -53.42
N LEU A 23 18.15 5.65 -53.41
CA LEU A 23 17.37 5.48 -54.63
C LEU A 23 17.17 6.81 -55.39
N ILE A 24 16.88 7.90 -54.67
CA ILE A 24 16.74 9.24 -55.27
C ILE A 24 18.08 9.70 -55.87
N LEU A 25 19.18 9.49 -55.16
CA LEU A 25 20.52 9.85 -55.65
C LEU A 25 20.84 9.08 -56.95
N PHE A 26 20.61 7.77 -56.96
CA PHE A 26 20.87 6.92 -58.12
C PHE A 26 20.00 7.32 -59.32
N MET A 27 18.71 7.59 -59.08
CA MET A 27 17.80 8.10 -60.11
C MET A 27 18.28 9.45 -60.68
N GLY A 28 18.72 10.37 -59.81
CA GLY A 28 19.27 11.67 -60.23
C GLY A 28 20.50 11.53 -61.12
N ILE A 29 21.44 10.65 -60.76
CA ILE A 29 22.65 10.39 -61.56
C ILE A 29 22.30 9.86 -62.95
N ILE A 30 21.38 8.88 -63.04
CA ILE A 30 20.96 8.33 -64.34
C ILE A 30 20.25 9.40 -65.18
N ALA A 31 19.38 10.21 -64.56
CA ALA A 31 18.65 11.27 -65.25
C ALA A 31 19.61 12.30 -65.88
N VAL A 32 20.57 12.81 -65.10
CA VAL A 32 21.58 13.76 -65.58
C VAL A 32 22.42 13.15 -66.70
N THR A 33 22.84 11.89 -66.56
CA THR A 33 23.66 11.20 -67.58
C THR A 33 22.91 11.05 -68.90
N ASN A 34 21.64 10.67 -68.86
CA ASN A 34 20.82 10.51 -70.07
C ASN A 34 20.47 11.86 -70.73
N ILE A 35 20.17 12.90 -69.94
CA ILE A 35 19.94 14.26 -70.47
C ILE A 35 21.18 14.76 -71.20
N ASN A 36 22.37 14.58 -70.62
CA ASN A 36 23.64 14.96 -71.27
C ASN A 36 23.87 14.18 -72.57
N ARG A 37 23.53 12.89 -72.60
CA ARG A 37 23.63 12.07 -73.82
C ARG A 37 22.70 12.56 -74.93
N ILE A 38 21.46 12.90 -74.60
CA ILE A 38 20.50 13.49 -75.54
C ILE A 38 21.00 14.83 -76.04
N ASN A 39 21.42 15.73 -75.13
CA ASN A 39 21.91 17.05 -75.47
C ASN A 39 23.09 16.96 -76.46
N ASN A 40 24.10 16.12 -76.17
CA ASN A 40 25.25 15.92 -77.05
C ASN A 40 24.84 15.38 -78.44
N ALA A 41 23.85 14.48 -78.50
CA ALA A 41 23.36 13.94 -79.76
C ALA A 41 22.65 15.00 -80.63
N TYR A 42 21.84 15.88 -80.03
CA TYR A 42 21.22 17.00 -80.74
C TYR A 42 22.23 18.09 -81.12
N THR A 43 23.19 18.42 -80.24
CA THR A 43 24.27 19.37 -80.55
C THR A 43 25.09 18.90 -81.76
N LYS A 44 25.41 17.60 -81.84
CA LYS A 44 26.13 17.04 -82.99
C LYS A 44 25.36 17.20 -84.30
N VAL A 45 24.06 16.91 -84.32
CA VAL A 45 23.21 17.10 -85.51
C VAL A 45 23.23 18.56 -85.96
N TYR A 46 23.11 19.51 -85.03
CA TYR A 46 23.08 20.92 -85.37
C TYR A 46 24.45 21.46 -85.83
N GLN A 47 25.51 21.20 -85.08
CA GLN A 47 26.84 21.78 -85.34
C GLN A 47 27.57 21.12 -86.52
N THR A 48 27.29 19.85 -86.80
CA THR A 48 27.95 19.11 -87.88
C THR A 48 27.04 18.94 -89.09
N ASN A 49 25.90 18.29 -88.93
CA ASN A 49 25.09 17.82 -90.06
C ASN A 49 24.26 18.92 -90.70
N VAL A 50 23.54 19.73 -89.91
CA VAL A 50 22.82 20.90 -90.44
C VAL A 50 23.80 21.90 -91.06
N LYS A 51 24.98 22.06 -90.45
CA LYS A 51 26.03 22.90 -91.03
C LYS A 51 26.52 22.37 -92.37
N ALA A 52 26.79 21.06 -92.49
CA ALA A 52 27.16 20.43 -93.76
C ALA A 52 26.08 20.67 -94.84
N PHE A 53 24.81 20.48 -94.48
CA PHE A 53 23.67 20.74 -95.37
C PHE A 53 23.59 22.21 -95.85
N ILE A 54 23.81 23.17 -94.95
CA ILE A 54 23.88 24.60 -95.32
C ILE A 54 25.05 24.84 -96.28
N THR A 55 26.23 24.29 -95.95
CA THR A 55 27.45 24.50 -96.73
C THR A 55 27.32 23.95 -98.15
N ILE A 56 26.75 22.76 -98.37
CA ILE A 56 26.51 22.24 -99.74
C ILE A 56 25.44 23.07 -100.49
N GLY A 57 24.44 23.61 -99.77
CA GLY A 57 23.49 24.57 -100.33
C GLY A 57 24.19 25.85 -100.82
N ASN A 58 25.15 26.37 -100.06
CA ASN A 58 25.96 27.52 -100.48
C ASN A 58 26.84 27.21 -101.69
N VAL A 59 27.36 25.97 -101.81
CA VAL A 59 28.11 25.53 -103.01
C VAL A 59 27.20 25.57 -104.23
N LEU A 60 25.95 25.10 -104.12
CA LEU A 60 24.97 25.19 -105.21
C LEU A 60 24.71 26.64 -105.61
N GLU A 61 24.49 27.53 -104.64
CA GLU A 61 24.30 28.96 -104.89
C GLU A 61 25.49 29.57 -105.63
N GLY A 62 26.70 29.35 -105.12
CA GLY A 62 27.93 29.87 -105.71
C GLY A 62 28.16 29.35 -107.13
N PHE A 63 27.93 28.06 -107.37
CA PHE A 63 28.00 27.45 -108.70
C PHE A 63 27.03 28.11 -109.69
N GLU A 64 25.77 28.29 -109.30
CA GLU A 64 24.76 28.91 -110.18
C GLU A 64 25.07 30.39 -110.45
N ARG A 65 25.52 31.14 -109.44
CA ARG A 65 25.99 32.52 -109.60
C ARG A 65 27.17 32.59 -110.56
N GLN A 66 28.12 31.66 -110.47
CA GLN A 66 29.29 31.62 -111.34
C GLN A 66 28.91 31.39 -112.79
N ARG A 67 27.97 30.47 -113.06
CA ARG A 67 27.46 30.21 -114.41
C ARG A 67 26.85 31.44 -115.05
N VAL A 68 26.07 32.21 -114.28
CA VAL A 68 25.51 33.48 -114.74
C VAL A 68 26.63 34.51 -114.96
N ASN A 69 27.63 34.54 -114.09
CA ASN A 69 28.74 35.49 -114.19
C ASN A 69 29.62 35.24 -115.43
N TYR A 70 29.86 33.98 -115.82
CA TYR A 70 30.55 33.67 -117.07
C TYR A 70 29.81 34.21 -118.31
N ARG A 71 28.47 34.16 -118.31
CA ARG A 71 27.67 34.78 -119.38
C ARG A 71 27.82 36.30 -119.36
N ASN A 72 27.80 36.91 -118.18
CA ASN A 72 27.94 38.36 -118.04
C ASN A 72 29.32 38.88 -118.49
N ILE A 73 30.41 38.11 -118.29
CA ILE A 73 31.74 38.44 -118.82
C ILE A 73 31.69 38.57 -120.36
N LEU A 74 31.04 37.64 -121.05
CA LEU A 74 30.93 37.67 -122.50
C LEU A 74 30.04 38.83 -122.99
N LEU A 75 29.00 39.16 -122.23
CA LEU A 75 28.06 40.25 -122.53
C LEU A 75 28.54 41.64 -122.10
N ALA A 76 29.70 41.74 -121.44
CA ALA A 76 30.25 43.00 -120.95
C ALA A 76 30.46 44.01 -122.09
N ARG A 77 29.98 45.24 -121.90
CA ARG A 77 29.95 46.29 -122.92
C ARG A 77 31.27 47.03 -123.05
N ASN A 78 32.09 47.03 -122.00
CA ASN A 78 33.39 47.68 -121.94
C ASN A 78 34.35 46.95 -120.99
N ALA A 79 35.63 47.36 -121.00
CA ALA A 79 36.68 46.73 -120.18
C ALA A 79 36.46 46.88 -118.67
N THR A 80 35.88 48.01 -118.22
CA THR A 80 35.57 48.24 -116.80
C THR A 80 34.52 47.26 -116.28
N GLU A 81 33.45 47.04 -117.06
CA GLU A 81 32.40 46.09 -116.74
C GLU A 81 32.93 44.64 -116.75
N MET A 82 33.78 44.32 -117.73
CA MET A 82 34.43 43.00 -117.81
C MET A 82 35.33 42.73 -116.60
N ASN A 83 36.15 43.70 -116.18
CA ASN A 83 37.00 43.57 -115.00
C ASN A 83 36.17 43.41 -113.71
N SER A 84 35.02 44.10 -113.59
CA SER A 84 34.12 43.91 -112.45
C SER A 84 33.55 42.48 -112.40
N TYR A 85 33.16 41.91 -113.55
CA TYR A 85 32.72 40.52 -113.57
C TYR A 85 33.86 39.53 -113.32
N LEU A 86 35.09 39.80 -113.79
CA LEU A 86 36.25 38.98 -113.45
C LEU A 86 36.57 38.99 -111.96
N GLN A 87 36.51 40.15 -111.30
CA GLN A 87 36.66 40.23 -109.85
C GLN A 87 35.55 39.44 -109.12
N LYS A 88 34.30 39.54 -109.59
CA LYS A 88 33.19 38.73 -109.06
C LYS A 88 33.39 37.24 -109.26
N THR A 89 34.03 36.83 -110.36
CA THR A 89 34.38 35.41 -110.61
C THR A 89 35.32 34.91 -109.52
N ASP A 90 36.33 35.69 -109.14
CA ASP A 90 37.26 35.31 -108.07
C ASP A 90 36.57 35.26 -106.70
N GLU A 91 35.71 36.24 -106.40
CA GLU A 91 34.91 36.26 -105.16
C GLU A 91 33.99 35.05 -105.06
N ILE A 92 33.24 34.73 -106.12
CA ILE A 92 32.33 33.58 -106.17
C ILE A 92 33.12 32.28 -106.10
N ASN A 93 34.26 32.18 -106.80
CA ASN A 93 35.13 31.01 -106.76
C ASN A 93 35.65 30.73 -105.35
N ASN A 94 36.16 31.77 -104.68
CA ASN A 94 36.58 31.67 -103.28
C ASN A 94 35.42 31.29 -102.37
N PHE A 95 34.21 31.82 -102.59
CA PHE A 95 33.03 31.50 -101.79
C PHE A 95 32.67 30.02 -101.88
N TYR A 96 32.46 29.47 -103.07
CA TYR A 96 32.04 28.07 -103.17
C TYR A 96 33.19 27.10 -102.88
N LYS A 97 34.47 27.44 -103.14
CA LYS A 97 35.63 26.63 -102.72
C LYS A 97 35.79 26.55 -101.20
N THR A 98 35.66 27.67 -100.50
CA THR A 98 35.68 27.69 -99.02
C THR A 98 34.57 26.82 -98.46
N ASN A 99 33.36 26.89 -99.04
CA ASN A 99 32.26 26.02 -98.64
C ASN A 99 32.54 24.54 -99.00
N LEU A 100 33.12 24.22 -100.16
CA LEU A 100 33.51 22.83 -100.48
C LEU A 100 34.52 22.26 -99.48
N GLU A 101 35.51 23.05 -99.04
CA GLU A 101 36.46 22.65 -98.01
C GLU A 101 35.79 22.45 -96.64
N GLU A 102 34.93 23.40 -96.24
CA GLU A 102 34.19 23.29 -94.99
C GLU A 102 33.27 22.06 -94.99
N PHE A 103 32.59 21.79 -96.11
CA PHE A 103 31.74 20.61 -96.29
C PHE A 103 32.55 19.32 -96.08
N SER A 104 33.75 19.22 -96.69
CA SER A 104 34.63 18.06 -96.55
C SER A 104 34.99 17.71 -95.10
N ARG A 105 35.08 18.72 -94.22
CA ARG A 105 35.41 18.54 -92.79
C ARG A 105 34.21 18.09 -91.97
N LEU A 106 33.01 18.33 -92.46
CA LEU A 106 31.76 18.05 -91.74
C LEU A 106 31.16 16.69 -92.12
N ILE A 107 31.41 16.20 -93.34
CA ILE A 107 30.88 14.92 -93.82
C ILE A 107 31.59 13.74 -93.19
N ASN A 108 30.82 12.73 -92.78
CA ASN A 108 31.35 11.50 -92.19
C ASN A 108 30.81 10.21 -92.81
N GLU A 109 29.64 10.25 -93.42
CA GLU A 109 29.03 9.09 -94.08
C GLU A 109 29.73 8.75 -95.40
N GLU A 110 29.83 7.45 -95.66
CA GLU A 110 30.63 6.89 -96.75
C GLU A 110 30.07 7.24 -98.13
N ASP A 111 28.75 7.22 -98.30
CA ASP A 111 28.04 7.59 -99.53
C ASP A 111 28.20 9.09 -99.86
N ILE A 112 28.14 9.95 -98.84
CA ILE A 112 28.35 11.40 -98.98
C ILE A 112 29.80 11.70 -99.36
N LYS A 113 30.77 11.03 -98.73
CA LYS A 113 32.19 11.16 -99.08
C LYS A 113 32.48 10.74 -100.51
N GLN A 114 31.88 9.65 -100.98
CA GLN A 114 32.06 9.17 -102.35
C GLN A 114 31.50 10.16 -103.38
N GLU A 115 30.28 10.67 -103.18
CA GLU A 115 29.70 11.66 -104.09
C GLU A 115 30.45 13.00 -104.02
N TYR A 116 31.03 13.38 -102.86
CA TYR A 116 31.88 14.56 -102.74
C TYR A 116 33.15 14.45 -103.59
N GLN A 117 33.83 13.31 -103.59
CA GLN A 117 35.03 13.10 -104.41
C GLN A 117 34.71 13.18 -105.92
N LYS A 118 33.56 12.64 -106.32
CA LYS A 118 33.04 12.79 -107.68
C LYS A 118 32.75 14.24 -108.02
N LEU A 119 32.13 14.99 -107.11
CA LEU A 119 31.88 16.43 -107.28
C LEU A 119 33.18 17.22 -107.46
N ILE A 120 34.22 16.95 -106.66
CA ILE A 120 35.52 17.59 -106.79
C ILE A 120 36.13 17.33 -108.17
N SER A 121 36.10 16.08 -108.63
CA SER A 121 36.62 15.71 -109.96
C SER A 121 35.89 16.46 -111.09
N LEU A 122 34.57 16.64 -110.96
CA LEU A 122 33.76 17.41 -111.90
C LEU A 122 34.06 18.92 -111.83
N PHE A 123 34.30 19.45 -110.63
CA PHE A 123 34.70 20.85 -110.45
C PHE A 123 36.09 21.14 -111.02
N ASP A 124 37.06 20.23 -110.88
CA ASP A 124 38.40 20.39 -111.47
C ASP A 124 38.32 20.49 -113.00
N GLU A 125 37.49 19.65 -113.64
CA GLU A 125 37.25 19.72 -115.07
C GLU A 125 36.50 21.00 -115.48
N TYR A 126 35.51 21.40 -114.67
CA TYR A 126 34.72 22.61 -114.91
C TYR A 126 35.59 23.86 -114.81
N ASP A 127 36.39 23.99 -113.75
CA ASP A 127 37.33 25.11 -113.53
C ASP A 127 38.33 25.21 -114.68
N ARG A 128 38.89 24.09 -115.13
CA ARG A 128 39.82 24.05 -116.28
C ARG A 128 39.18 24.63 -117.54
N LEU A 129 37.96 24.22 -117.88
CA LEU A 129 37.25 24.71 -119.06
C LEU A 129 36.82 26.17 -118.90
N THR A 130 36.38 26.58 -117.71
CA THR A 130 35.92 27.95 -117.49
C THR A 130 37.07 28.95 -117.40
N ASN A 131 38.25 28.54 -116.93
CA ASN A 131 39.45 29.37 -117.01
C ASN A 131 39.89 29.61 -118.45
N GLN A 132 39.76 28.60 -119.32
CA GLN A 132 39.96 28.79 -120.76
C GLN A 132 38.95 29.78 -121.35
N ILE A 133 37.68 29.74 -120.91
CA ILE A 133 36.66 30.72 -121.32
C ILE A 133 37.03 32.14 -120.86
N ILE A 134 37.50 32.31 -119.62
CA ILE A 134 37.94 33.60 -119.09
C ILE A 134 39.10 34.17 -119.93
N GLU A 135 40.12 33.36 -120.22
CA GLU A 135 41.27 33.80 -121.01
C GLU A 135 40.88 34.13 -122.45
N LEU A 136 40.07 33.28 -123.09
CA LEU A 136 39.54 33.56 -124.43
C LEU A 136 38.65 34.81 -124.44
N ALA A 137 37.87 35.08 -123.40
CA ALA A 137 36.99 36.25 -123.36
C ALA A 137 37.76 37.58 -123.41
N LYS A 138 39.05 37.59 -123.00
CA LYS A 138 39.93 38.77 -123.07
C LYS A 138 40.47 39.04 -124.48
N SER A 139 40.65 37.99 -125.30
CA SER A 139 41.30 38.08 -126.62
C SER A 139 40.37 37.80 -127.81
N ASP A 140 39.45 36.83 -127.68
CA ASP A 140 38.49 36.38 -128.69
C ASP A 140 37.14 35.98 -128.04
N LYS A 141 36.23 36.96 -127.96
CA LYS A 141 34.89 36.76 -127.41
C LYS A 141 34.07 35.73 -128.19
N LYS A 142 34.30 35.55 -129.50
CA LYS A 142 33.53 34.59 -130.30
C LYS A 142 33.93 33.16 -129.95
N ALA A 143 35.23 32.89 -129.90
CA ALA A 143 35.75 31.59 -129.47
C ALA A 143 35.34 31.25 -128.02
N ALA A 144 35.36 32.22 -127.11
CA ALA A 144 34.89 32.05 -125.74
C ALA A 144 33.38 31.71 -125.66
N THR A 145 32.57 32.34 -126.52
CA THR A 145 31.13 32.06 -126.63
C THR A 145 30.85 30.67 -127.16
N GLU A 146 31.56 30.23 -128.22
CA GLU A 146 31.43 28.88 -128.77
C GLU A 146 31.80 27.81 -127.74
N LEU A 147 32.84 28.05 -126.93
CA LEU A 147 33.23 27.14 -125.84
C LEU A 147 32.19 27.12 -124.70
N LEU A 148 31.62 28.27 -124.31
CA LEU A 148 30.60 28.35 -123.26
C LEU A 148 29.31 27.61 -123.63
N PHE A 149 28.93 27.61 -124.91
CA PHE A 149 27.71 26.94 -125.41
C PHE A 149 27.97 25.54 -125.99
N LYS A 150 29.19 25.01 -125.85
CA LYS A 150 29.52 23.66 -126.32
C LYS A 150 28.71 22.60 -125.56
N PRO A 151 28.10 21.60 -126.24
CA PRO A 151 27.31 20.55 -125.58
C PRO A 151 28.05 19.82 -124.46
N SER A 152 29.36 19.61 -124.59
CA SER A 152 30.19 18.96 -123.56
C SER A 152 30.25 19.76 -122.25
N LEU A 153 30.32 21.10 -122.32
CA LEU A 153 30.29 21.94 -121.13
C LEU A 153 28.89 22.02 -120.52
N ALA A 154 27.84 22.04 -121.35
CA ALA A 154 26.46 21.97 -120.88
C ALA A 154 26.16 20.66 -120.12
N GLN A 155 26.70 19.53 -120.60
CA GLN A 155 26.63 18.25 -119.92
C GLN A 155 27.41 18.28 -118.59
N LEU A 156 28.66 18.73 -118.59
CA LEU A 156 29.47 18.85 -117.37
C LEU A 156 28.79 19.72 -116.31
N VAL A 157 28.20 20.85 -116.71
CA VAL A 157 27.40 21.71 -115.82
C VAL A 157 26.23 20.96 -115.20
N THR A 158 25.57 20.10 -115.98
CA THR A 158 24.44 19.29 -115.53
C THR A 158 24.93 18.23 -114.55
N ASP A 159 26.08 17.61 -114.80
CA ASP A 159 26.69 16.60 -113.93
C ASP A 159 27.14 17.21 -112.60
N VAL A 160 27.78 18.39 -112.62
CA VAL A 160 28.14 19.15 -111.40
C VAL A 160 26.88 19.46 -110.59
N ARG A 161 25.84 20.02 -111.22
CA ARG A 161 24.57 20.31 -110.54
C ARG A 161 23.93 19.06 -109.95
N ASN A 162 23.87 17.98 -110.70
CA ASN A 162 23.27 16.73 -110.25
C ASN A 162 24.05 16.14 -109.08
N SER A 163 25.37 16.24 -109.09
CA SER A 163 26.22 15.78 -108.00
C SER A 163 26.02 16.61 -106.73
N ILE A 164 25.93 17.96 -106.84
CA ILE A 164 25.58 18.84 -105.72
C ILE A 164 24.18 18.53 -105.17
N ASN A 165 23.18 18.35 -106.04
CA ASN A 165 21.83 17.99 -105.63
C ASN A 165 21.77 16.60 -104.96
N THR A 166 22.59 15.65 -105.45
CA THR A 166 22.70 14.32 -104.84
C THR A 166 23.26 14.43 -103.43
N LEU A 167 24.33 15.21 -103.22
CA LEU A 167 24.87 15.49 -101.89
C LEU A 167 23.87 16.18 -100.97
N TYR A 168 23.10 17.13 -101.50
CA TYR A 168 22.05 17.82 -100.76
C TYR A 168 20.96 16.85 -100.25
N GLU A 169 20.48 15.95 -101.12
CA GLU A 169 19.48 14.94 -100.74
C GLU A 169 20.04 13.87 -99.81
N LEU A 170 21.31 13.45 -99.98
CA LEU A 170 21.97 12.51 -99.07
C LEU A 170 22.12 13.10 -97.66
N GLU A 171 22.59 14.36 -97.54
CA GLU A 171 22.68 15.06 -96.24
C GLU A 171 21.30 15.24 -95.60
N LYS A 172 20.29 15.64 -96.37
CA LYS A 172 18.91 15.76 -95.88
C LYS A 172 18.41 14.44 -95.29
N LYS A 173 18.57 13.33 -96.03
CA LYS A 173 18.18 11.99 -95.58
C LYS A 173 18.95 11.55 -94.34
N TYR A 174 20.23 11.92 -94.25
CA TYR A 174 21.05 11.60 -93.08
C TYR A 174 20.60 12.38 -91.83
N ILE A 175 20.30 13.67 -91.96
CA ILE A 175 19.73 14.48 -90.87
C ILE A 175 18.38 13.91 -90.42
N GLU A 176 17.49 13.53 -91.34
CA GLU A 176 16.21 12.89 -91.02
C GLU A 176 16.42 11.58 -90.23
N LYS A 177 17.35 10.72 -90.68
CA LYS A 177 17.73 9.48 -89.98
C LYS A 177 18.22 9.76 -88.55
N LEU A 178 19.11 10.73 -88.37
CA LEU A 178 19.62 11.12 -87.05
C LEU A 178 18.51 11.68 -86.14
N ASN A 179 17.59 12.46 -86.68
CA ASN A 179 16.47 13.00 -85.91
C ASN A 179 15.49 11.90 -85.46
N VAL A 180 15.22 10.90 -86.31
CA VAL A 180 14.45 9.71 -85.91
C VAL A 180 15.16 8.93 -84.80
N GLN A 181 16.47 8.71 -84.92
CA GLN A 181 17.27 8.04 -83.89
C GLN A 181 17.30 8.81 -82.56
N ASN A 182 17.51 10.13 -82.61
CA ASN A 182 17.53 10.99 -81.41
C ASN A 182 16.16 11.04 -80.73
N ASN A 183 15.06 11.11 -81.48
CA ASN A 183 13.71 11.03 -80.93
C ASN A 183 13.41 9.67 -80.30
N ALA A 184 13.87 8.57 -80.92
CA ALA A 184 13.75 7.23 -80.33
C ALA A 184 14.56 7.11 -79.03
N LEU A 185 15.79 7.65 -78.99
CA LEU A 185 16.60 7.72 -77.78
C LEU A 185 15.92 8.54 -76.67
N ALA A 186 15.34 9.70 -77.01
CA ALA A 186 14.59 10.53 -76.07
C ALA A 186 13.36 9.80 -75.52
N LYS A 187 12.55 9.16 -76.38
CA LYS A 187 11.40 8.35 -75.96
C LYS A 187 11.81 7.19 -75.05
N SER A 188 12.84 6.41 -75.44
CA SER A 188 13.35 5.31 -74.61
C SER A 188 13.84 5.80 -73.24
N THR A 189 14.49 6.96 -73.20
CA THR A 189 14.94 7.59 -71.94
C THR A 189 13.74 7.94 -71.06
N VAL A 190 12.72 8.59 -71.60
CA VAL A 190 11.50 8.94 -70.86
C VAL A 190 10.79 7.69 -70.32
N THR A 191 10.62 6.65 -71.14
CA THR A 191 9.98 5.40 -70.70
C THR A 191 10.78 4.72 -69.59
N SER A 192 12.11 4.63 -69.71
CA SER A 192 12.95 4.04 -68.66
C SER A 192 12.89 4.82 -67.35
N MET A 193 12.83 6.16 -67.41
CA MET A 193 12.70 7.02 -66.22
C MET A 193 11.36 6.82 -65.51
N MET A 194 10.26 6.69 -66.25
CA MET A 194 8.94 6.42 -65.67
C MET A 194 8.92 5.10 -64.90
N ILE A 195 9.56 4.05 -65.43
CA ILE A 195 9.65 2.75 -64.76
C ILE A 195 10.43 2.86 -63.44
N ILE A 196 11.57 3.56 -63.45
CA ILE A 196 12.39 3.77 -62.25
C ILE A 196 11.61 4.55 -61.19
N ILE A 197 10.89 5.62 -61.57
CA ILE A 197 10.06 6.41 -60.66
C ILE A 197 9.00 5.53 -59.99
N ILE A 198 8.28 4.74 -60.78
CA ILE A 198 7.23 3.85 -60.27
C ILE A 198 7.82 2.81 -59.30
N LEU A 199 8.97 2.22 -59.63
CA LEU A 199 9.67 1.28 -58.75
C LEU A 199 10.11 1.95 -57.43
N CYS A 200 10.68 3.16 -57.49
CA CYS A 200 11.09 3.90 -56.29
C CYS A 200 9.90 4.21 -55.38
N ILE A 201 8.75 4.60 -55.93
CA ILE A 201 7.52 4.85 -55.17
C ILE A 201 7.01 3.54 -54.55
N ALA A 202 6.96 2.45 -55.33
CA ALA A 202 6.49 1.15 -54.84
C ALA A 202 7.36 0.61 -53.69
N ILE A 203 8.69 0.71 -53.80
CA ILE A 203 9.63 0.31 -52.74
C ILE A 203 9.46 1.19 -51.50
N SER A 204 9.34 2.51 -51.68
CA SER A 204 9.14 3.46 -50.57
C SER A 204 7.84 3.17 -49.82
N PHE A 205 6.75 2.92 -50.54
CA PHE A 205 5.45 2.57 -49.95
C PHE A 205 5.51 1.23 -49.20
N PHE A 206 6.13 0.21 -49.81
CA PHE A 206 6.30 -1.10 -49.17
C PHE A 206 7.14 -1.01 -47.88
N LEU A 207 8.26 -0.29 -47.89
CA LEU A 207 9.08 -0.04 -46.70
C LEU A 207 8.28 0.70 -45.61
N GLY A 208 7.45 1.67 -46.00
CA GLY A 208 6.55 2.39 -45.10
C GLY A 208 5.56 1.45 -44.39
N LEU A 209 4.93 0.52 -45.13
CA LEU A 209 4.01 -0.47 -44.55
C LEU A 209 4.72 -1.43 -43.59
N VAL A 210 5.93 -1.87 -43.91
CA VAL A 210 6.73 -2.77 -43.05
C VAL A 210 7.14 -2.06 -41.75
N ILE A 211 7.66 -0.84 -41.84
CA ILE A 211 8.08 -0.06 -40.65
C ILE A 211 6.86 0.29 -39.79
N SER A 212 5.77 0.77 -40.41
CA SER A 212 4.53 1.12 -39.70
C SER A 212 3.94 -0.10 -38.98
N SER A 213 3.83 -1.25 -39.65
CA SER A 213 3.30 -2.45 -39.01
C SER A 213 4.21 -3.02 -37.90
N ALA A 214 5.52 -2.86 -38.02
CA ALA A 214 6.50 -3.30 -37.02
C ALA A 214 6.46 -2.45 -35.74
N ILE A 215 6.03 -1.19 -35.80
CA ILE A 215 5.98 -0.27 -34.66
C ILE A 215 4.55 -0.13 -34.12
N SER A 216 3.58 0.17 -34.98
CA SER A 216 2.21 0.52 -34.58
C SER A 216 1.44 -0.65 -33.99
N ARG A 217 1.64 -1.89 -34.47
CA ARG A 217 0.90 -3.05 -33.95
C ARG A 217 1.29 -3.40 -32.51
N PRO A 218 2.58 -3.54 -32.14
CA PRO A 218 2.99 -3.76 -30.75
C PRO A 218 2.57 -2.62 -29.82
N LEU A 219 2.70 -1.36 -30.25
CA LEU A 219 2.24 -0.20 -29.46
C LEU A 219 0.73 -0.22 -29.23
N SER A 220 -0.07 -0.57 -30.25
CA SER A 220 -1.51 -0.71 -30.08
C SER A 220 -1.88 -1.76 -29.05
N LYS A 221 -1.13 -2.87 -28.95
CA LYS A 221 -1.34 -3.87 -27.88
C LYS A 221 -1.04 -3.29 -26.50
N MET A 222 0.03 -2.49 -26.36
CA MET A 222 0.35 -1.82 -25.09
C MET A 222 -0.74 -0.84 -24.67
N VAL A 223 -1.31 -0.09 -25.62
CA VAL A 223 -2.44 0.82 -25.35
C VAL A 223 -3.67 0.02 -24.88
N SER A 224 -4.02 -1.07 -25.56
CA SER A 224 -5.14 -1.92 -25.14
C SER A 224 -4.90 -2.57 -23.77
N ALA A 225 -3.67 -2.96 -23.46
CA ALA A 225 -3.33 -3.48 -22.14
C ALA A 225 -3.47 -2.41 -21.05
N ALA A 226 -3.00 -1.19 -21.31
CA ALA A 226 -3.16 -0.07 -20.38
C ALA A 226 -4.65 0.26 -20.11
N GLN A 227 -5.51 0.23 -21.13
CA GLN A 227 -6.96 0.41 -20.97
C GLN A 227 -7.57 -0.66 -20.07
N LYS A 228 -7.23 -1.93 -20.30
CA LYS A 228 -7.69 -3.04 -19.47
C LYS A 228 -7.21 -2.95 -18.03
N ILE A 229 -5.95 -2.58 -17.81
CA ILE A 229 -5.39 -2.34 -16.46
C ILE A 229 -6.16 -1.22 -15.75
N ALA A 230 -6.49 -0.13 -16.47
CA ALA A 230 -7.29 0.97 -15.91
C ALA A 230 -8.73 0.56 -15.55
N GLU A 231 -9.28 -0.45 -16.23
CA GLU A 231 -10.56 -1.08 -15.92
C GLU A 231 -10.45 -2.14 -14.80
N GLY A 232 -9.24 -2.40 -14.27
CA GLY A 232 -8.98 -3.36 -13.21
C GLY A 232 -8.65 -4.78 -13.69
N ASP A 233 -8.51 -5.02 -15.00
CA ASP A 233 -8.10 -6.32 -15.54
C ASP A 233 -6.57 -6.45 -15.61
N LEU A 234 -6.01 -7.13 -14.61
CA LEU A 234 -4.57 -7.45 -14.51
C LEU A 234 -4.24 -8.83 -15.11
N THR A 235 -5.18 -9.48 -15.81
CA THR A 235 -4.93 -10.79 -16.44
C THR A 235 -4.33 -10.70 -17.85
N VAL A 236 -4.10 -9.47 -18.32
CA VAL A 236 -3.65 -9.16 -19.66
C VAL A 236 -2.25 -9.67 -19.96
N ASP A 237 -2.07 -10.22 -21.15
CA ASP A 237 -0.77 -10.63 -21.66
C ASP A 237 -0.17 -9.50 -22.51
N VAL A 238 0.92 -8.92 -22.01
CA VAL A 238 1.69 -7.87 -22.67
C VAL A 238 2.96 -8.40 -23.32
N SER A 239 3.16 -9.73 -23.38
CA SER A 239 4.40 -10.31 -23.88
C SER A 239 4.71 -9.90 -25.32
N TYR A 240 5.90 -9.32 -25.50
CA TYR A 240 6.46 -8.95 -26.79
C TYR A 240 7.96 -9.24 -26.80
N ASP A 241 8.34 -10.35 -27.42
CA ASP A 241 9.73 -10.78 -27.53
C ASP A 241 10.49 -9.95 -28.58
N SER A 242 11.13 -8.88 -28.09
CA SER A 242 11.96 -7.97 -28.88
C SER A 242 13.03 -7.31 -28.01
N LYS A 243 14.16 -6.94 -28.60
CA LYS A 243 15.23 -6.18 -27.94
C LYS A 243 15.15 -4.66 -28.21
N ASP A 244 14.11 -4.22 -28.92
CA ASP A 244 13.87 -2.80 -29.18
C ASP A 244 13.13 -2.12 -28.02
N GLU A 245 12.87 -0.82 -28.16
CA GLU A 245 12.22 -0.01 -27.13
C GLU A 245 10.82 -0.54 -26.76
N VAL A 246 10.13 -1.20 -27.69
CA VAL A 246 8.81 -1.79 -27.41
C VAL A 246 8.93 -3.08 -26.58
N GLY A 247 9.99 -3.86 -26.77
CA GLY A 247 10.32 -5.00 -25.91
C GLY A 247 10.58 -4.58 -24.47
N THR A 248 11.40 -3.53 -24.28
CA THR A 248 11.63 -2.94 -22.94
C THR A 248 10.33 -2.42 -22.31
N LEU A 249 9.46 -1.78 -23.10
CA LEU A 249 8.15 -1.31 -22.64
C LEU A 249 7.25 -2.47 -22.20
N SER A 250 7.22 -3.56 -22.97
CA SER A 250 6.49 -4.78 -22.65
C SER A 250 6.95 -5.40 -21.33
N GLU A 251 8.26 -5.49 -21.11
CA GLU A 251 8.82 -6.00 -19.84
C GLU A 251 8.44 -5.11 -18.65
N ALA A 252 8.49 -3.78 -18.82
CA ALA A 252 8.08 -2.84 -17.78
C ALA A 252 6.58 -2.96 -17.44
N PHE A 253 5.73 -3.12 -18.46
CA PHE A 253 4.29 -3.39 -18.25
C PHE A 253 4.06 -4.72 -17.53
N SER A 254 4.81 -5.78 -17.88
CA SER A 254 4.69 -7.08 -17.20
C SER A 254 5.02 -6.97 -15.72
N LYS A 255 6.15 -6.33 -15.38
CA LYS A 255 6.54 -6.08 -13.98
C LYS A 255 5.51 -5.24 -13.22
N MET A 256 4.91 -4.25 -13.87
CA MET A 256 3.85 -3.43 -13.30
C MET A 256 2.60 -4.26 -12.99
N ILE A 257 2.17 -5.12 -13.93
CA ILE A 257 1.03 -6.02 -13.74
C ILE A 257 1.28 -7.00 -12.57
N ASP A 258 2.47 -7.60 -12.52
CA ASP A 258 2.84 -8.54 -11.45
C ASP A 258 2.85 -7.85 -10.08
N SER A 259 3.47 -6.66 -9.99
CA SER A 259 3.51 -5.88 -8.75
C SER A 259 2.12 -5.42 -8.30
N LEU A 260 1.26 -4.96 -9.22
CA LEU A 260 -0.12 -4.60 -8.89
C LEU A 260 -0.92 -5.82 -8.44
N SER A 261 -0.75 -6.97 -9.09
CA SER A 261 -1.44 -8.20 -8.71
C SER A 261 -1.05 -8.66 -7.30
N GLN A 262 0.23 -8.61 -6.96
CA GLN A 262 0.72 -8.91 -5.61
C GLN A 262 0.20 -7.93 -4.55
N LEU A 263 0.14 -6.63 -4.87
CA LEU A 263 -0.43 -5.63 -3.97
C LEU A 263 -1.92 -5.89 -3.72
N ILE A 264 -2.71 -6.14 -4.78
CA ILE A 264 -4.14 -6.47 -4.66
C ILE A 264 -4.36 -7.74 -3.82
N PHE A 265 -3.55 -8.79 -4.05
CA PHE A 265 -3.60 -10.00 -3.25
C PHE A 265 -3.30 -9.74 -1.77
N SER A 266 -2.25 -8.95 -1.48
CA SER A 266 -1.85 -8.62 -0.11
C SER A 266 -2.90 -7.78 0.63
N VAL A 267 -3.54 -6.84 -0.08
CA VAL A 267 -4.65 -6.04 0.47
C VAL A 267 -5.86 -6.93 0.74
N LYS A 268 -6.22 -7.83 -0.18
CA LYS A 268 -7.32 -8.78 0.02
C LYS A 268 -7.09 -9.65 1.25
N SER A 269 -5.90 -10.25 1.35
CA SER A 269 -5.55 -11.11 2.50
C SER A 269 -5.54 -10.33 3.82
N SER A 270 -5.04 -9.10 3.82
CA SER A 270 -5.06 -8.23 5.01
C SER A 270 -6.48 -7.86 5.42
N ALA A 271 -7.35 -7.53 4.46
CA ALA A 271 -8.75 -7.22 4.74
C ALA A 271 -9.49 -8.43 5.32
N GLU A 272 -9.26 -9.64 4.80
CA GLU A 272 -9.84 -10.88 5.36
C GLU A 272 -9.36 -11.14 6.80
N GLN A 273 -8.08 -10.91 7.09
CA GLN A 273 -7.54 -11.02 8.45
C GLN A 273 -8.16 -10.00 9.40
N VAL A 274 -8.31 -8.74 8.98
CA VAL A 274 -8.97 -7.69 9.78
C VAL A 274 -10.43 -8.04 10.03
N ALA A 275 -11.18 -8.50 9.03
CA ALA A 275 -12.56 -8.91 9.20
C ALA A 275 -12.70 -10.07 10.21
N LEU A 276 -11.84 -11.09 10.11
CA LEU A 276 -11.84 -12.20 11.06
C LEU A 276 -11.50 -11.74 12.49
N GLY A 277 -10.44 -10.93 12.64
CA GLY A 277 -10.02 -10.41 13.94
C GLY A 277 -11.06 -9.50 14.58
N ALA A 278 -11.70 -8.63 13.78
CA ALA A 278 -12.78 -7.76 14.23
C ALA A 278 -14.00 -8.57 14.71
N LYS A 279 -14.41 -9.60 13.97
CA LYS A 279 -15.50 -10.47 14.41
C LYS A 279 -15.18 -11.18 15.73
N GLN A 280 -13.98 -11.72 15.88
CA GLN A 280 -13.53 -12.35 17.13
C GLN A 280 -13.53 -11.37 18.30
N LEU A 281 -13.09 -10.13 18.06
CA LEU A 281 -13.08 -9.08 19.08
C LEU A 281 -14.49 -8.65 19.49
N ALA A 282 -15.42 -8.58 18.54
CA ALA A 282 -16.84 -8.32 18.82
C ALA A 282 -17.44 -9.43 19.72
N ASP A 283 -17.25 -10.69 19.34
CA ASP A 283 -17.74 -11.84 20.12
C ASP A 283 -17.14 -11.90 21.53
N ALA A 284 -15.83 -11.62 21.66
CA ALA A 284 -15.14 -11.56 22.94
C ALA A 284 -15.65 -10.41 23.82
N SER A 285 -15.89 -9.24 23.22
CA SER A 285 -16.41 -8.07 23.92
C SER A 285 -17.85 -8.29 24.38
N GLN A 286 -18.69 -8.93 23.56
CA GLN A 286 -20.05 -9.31 23.98
C GLN A 286 -20.03 -10.27 25.17
N SER A 287 -19.11 -11.24 25.16
CA SER A 287 -18.91 -12.17 26.27
C SER A 287 -18.42 -11.44 27.54
N LEU A 288 -17.55 -10.43 27.39
CA LEU A 288 -17.09 -9.61 28.50
C LEU A 288 -18.22 -8.73 29.08
N ALA A 289 -19.08 -8.16 28.23
CA ALA A 289 -20.26 -7.42 28.67
C ALA A 289 -21.24 -8.31 29.45
N GLN A 290 -21.45 -9.55 28.99
CA GLN A 290 -22.24 -10.53 29.73
C GLN A 290 -21.59 -10.86 31.08
N GLY A 291 -20.29 -11.16 31.10
CA GLY A 291 -19.55 -11.43 32.34
C GLY A 291 -19.58 -10.26 33.32
N ALA A 292 -19.53 -9.01 32.84
CA ALA A 292 -19.68 -7.83 33.65
C ALA A 292 -21.11 -7.71 34.24
N THR A 293 -22.13 -8.12 33.49
CA THR A 293 -23.52 -8.17 33.98
C THR A 293 -23.66 -9.21 35.10
N ASP A 294 -23.10 -10.40 34.92
CA ASP A 294 -23.11 -11.45 35.93
C ASP A 294 -22.34 -11.03 37.21
N GLN A 295 -21.20 -10.34 37.03
CA GLN A 295 -20.45 -9.75 38.14
C GLN A 295 -21.22 -8.67 38.88
N ALA A 296 -22.02 -7.86 38.18
CA ALA A 296 -22.86 -6.85 38.81
C ALA A 296 -23.89 -7.50 39.75
N SER A 297 -24.54 -8.58 39.33
CA SER A 297 -25.45 -9.35 40.18
C SER A 297 -24.75 -9.96 41.40
N ALA A 298 -23.55 -10.50 41.24
CA ALA A 298 -22.77 -11.01 42.36
C ALA A 298 -22.39 -9.90 43.36
N ILE A 299 -22.13 -8.68 42.88
CA ILE A 299 -21.87 -7.51 43.74
C ILE A 299 -23.13 -7.09 44.52
N GLU A 300 -24.31 -7.14 43.91
CA GLU A 300 -25.57 -6.89 44.62
C GLU A 300 -25.77 -7.88 45.78
N GLU A 301 -25.50 -9.17 45.55
CA GLU A 301 -25.59 -10.21 46.58
C GLU A 301 -24.54 -10.04 47.69
N LEU A 302 -23.31 -9.65 47.31
CA LEU A 302 -22.25 -9.34 48.28
C LEU A 302 -22.62 -8.12 49.13
N ASN A 303 -23.16 -7.06 48.54
CA ASN A 303 -23.62 -5.89 49.29
C ASN A 303 -24.71 -6.27 50.31
N ALA A 304 -25.70 -7.07 49.91
CA ALA A 304 -26.72 -7.56 50.82
C ALA A 304 -26.13 -8.38 51.99
N SER A 305 -25.17 -9.26 51.69
CA SER A 305 -24.46 -10.06 52.70
C SER A 305 -23.66 -9.18 53.67
N VAL A 306 -22.99 -8.15 53.17
CA VAL A 306 -22.22 -7.21 53.99
C VAL A 306 -23.12 -6.34 54.86
N GLU A 307 -24.28 -5.90 54.36
CA GLU A 307 -25.29 -5.21 55.16
C GLU A 307 -25.82 -6.10 56.29
N GLU A 308 -26.12 -7.37 56.02
CA GLU A 308 -26.55 -8.33 57.03
C GLU A 308 -25.48 -8.53 58.11
N VAL A 309 -24.23 -8.74 57.72
CA VAL A 309 -23.11 -8.88 58.67
C VAL A 309 -22.90 -7.59 59.48
N SER A 310 -23.02 -6.41 58.85
CA SER A 310 -22.96 -5.12 59.54
C SER A 310 -24.03 -4.98 60.61
N ALA A 311 -25.28 -5.34 60.29
CA ALA A 311 -26.39 -5.34 61.22
C ALA A 311 -26.15 -6.31 62.38
N GLN A 312 -25.64 -7.52 62.09
CA GLN A 312 -25.32 -8.52 63.10
C GLN A 312 -24.18 -8.08 64.03
N THR A 313 -23.12 -7.46 63.51
CA THR A 313 -22.02 -6.90 64.31
C THR A 313 -22.52 -5.79 65.23
N LYS A 314 -23.40 -4.90 64.73
CA LYS A 314 -24.01 -3.85 65.55
C LYS A 314 -24.90 -4.43 66.66
N GLN A 315 -25.66 -5.48 66.35
CA GLN A 315 -26.48 -6.19 67.33
C GLN A 315 -25.60 -6.89 68.39
N ASN A 316 -24.47 -7.49 68.00
CA ASN A 316 -23.52 -8.10 68.93
C ASN A 316 -22.97 -7.07 69.92
N SER A 317 -22.55 -5.89 69.45
CA SER A 317 -22.09 -4.81 70.35
C SER A 317 -23.17 -4.43 71.37
N LYS A 318 -24.43 -4.31 70.94
CA LYS A 318 -25.55 -4.03 71.86
C LYS A 318 -25.76 -5.16 72.86
N ASN A 319 -25.73 -6.42 72.43
CA ASN A 319 -25.89 -7.58 73.32
C ASN A 319 -24.77 -7.64 74.37
N VAL A 320 -23.54 -7.28 74.00
CA VAL A 320 -22.40 -7.22 74.93
C VAL A 320 -22.57 -6.10 75.95
N GLU A 321 -23.09 -4.94 75.53
CA GLU A 321 -23.42 -3.83 76.45
C GLU A 321 -24.49 -4.25 77.47
N GLU A 322 -25.57 -4.89 77.01
CA GLU A 322 -26.62 -5.42 77.88
C GLU A 322 -26.09 -6.51 78.83
N ALA A 323 -25.29 -7.46 78.33
CA ALA A 323 -24.67 -8.51 79.13
C ALA A 323 -23.71 -7.95 80.20
N THR A 324 -22.96 -6.89 79.87
CA THR A 324 -22.07 -6.21 80.81
C THR A 324 -22.85 -5.53 81.93
N ASN A 325 -23.95 -4.85 81.58
CA ASN A 325 -24.84 -4.24 82.58
C ASN A 325 -25.46 -5.28 83.51
N PHE A 326 -25.93 -6.40 82.96
CA PHE A 326 -26.50 -7.49 83.74
C PHE A 326 -25.46 -8.16 84.66
N ALA A 327 -24.25 -8.37 84.15
CA ALA A 327 -23.13 -8.87 84.95
C ALA A 327 -22.82 -7.96 86.15
N ASN A 328 -22.79 -6.64 85.94
CA ASN A 328 -22.57 -5.67 87.03
C ASN A 328 -23.69 -5.73 88.09
N GLN A 329 -24.95 -5.87 87.68
CA GLN A 329 -26.08 -6.03 88.61
C GLN A 329 -25.92 -7.29 89.48
N ILE A 330 -25.60 -8.45 88.87
CA ILE A 330 -25.39 -9.70 89.63
C ILE A 330 -24.20 -9.56 90.58
N LYS A 331 -23.13 -8.86 90.17
CA LYS A 331 -21.96 -8.61 91.03
C LYS A 331 -22.35 -7.82 92.27
N ASP A 332 -23.18 -6.79 92.11
CA ASP A 332 -23.66 -5.97 93.21
C ASP A 332 -24.61 -6.76 94.14
N GLU A 333 -25.50 -7.57 93.60
CA GLU A 333 -26.36 -8.46 94.40
C GLU A 333 -25.54 -9.49 95.19
N ALA A 334 -24.53 -10.10 94.57
CA ALA A 334 -23.64 -11.04 95.25
C ALA A 334 -22.83 -10.36 96.37
N ARG A 335 -22.42 -9.09 96.18
CA ARG A 335 -21.78 -8.28 97.24
C ARG A 335 -22.71 -8.02 98.42
N VAL A 336 -23.98 -7.70 98.16
CA VAL A 336 -24.99 -7.56 99.22
C VAL A 336 -25.15 -8.88 99.98
N GLY A 337 -25.21 -10.01 99.27
CA GLY A 337 -25.27 -11.34 99.89
C GLY A 337 -24.04 -11.66 100.74
N MET A 338 -22.83 -11.28 100.28
CA MET A 338 -21.60 -11.43 101.08
C MET A 338 -21.66 -10.63 102.37
N GLN A 339 -22.13 -9.38 102.31
CA GLN A 339 -22.29 -8.53 103.50
C GLN A 339 -23.25 -9.16 104.51
N GLN A 340 -24.40 -9.68 104.04
CA GLN A 340 -25.37 -10.36 104.90
C GLN A 340 -24.81 -11.64 105.55
N MET A 341 -23.99 -12.40 104.83
CA MET A 341 -23.30 -13.57 105.39
C MET A 341 -22.24 -13.16 106.42
N GLU A 342 -21.55 -12.04 106.21
CA GLU A 342 -20.63 -11.48 107.20
C GLU A 342 -21.37 -11.09 108.49
N ASP A 343 -22.52 -10.42 108.37
CA ASP A 343 -23.36 -10.06 109.51
C ASP A 343 -23.93 -11.31 110.21
N MET A 344 -24.28 -12.35 109.46
CA MET A 344 -24.72 -13.64 110.01
C MET A 344 -23.60 -14.36 110.79
N MET A 345 -22.36 -14.36 110.27
CA MET A 345 -21.21 -14.93 110.99
C MET A 345 -20.95 -14.18 112.30
N LYS A 346 -21.02 -12.84 112.30
CA LYS A 346 -20.92 -12.02 113.53
C LYS A 346 -22.01 -12.40 114.54
N ALA A 347 -23.26 -12.54 114.09
CA ALA A 347 -24.36 -12.96 114.96
C ALA A 347 -24.15 -14.39 115.52
N MET A 348 -23.65 -15.33 114.71
CA MET A 348 -23.34 -16.69 115.17
C MET A 348 -22.23 -16.69 116.22
N GLU A 349 -21.20 -15.85 116.06
CA GLU A 349 -20.13 -15.65 117.04
C GLU A 349 -20.68 -15.09 118.36
N GLU A 350 -21.54 -14.07 118.31
CA GLU A 350 -22.22 -13.52 119.48
C GLU A 350 -23.10 -14.55 120.20
N ILE A 351 -23.88 -15.35 119.45
CA ILE A 351 -24.72 -16.42 120.02
C ILE A 351 -23.84 -17.53 120.62
N ASN A 352 -22.70 -17.88 120.00
CA ASN A 352 -21.75 -18.85 120.54
C ASN A 352 -21.18 -18.37 121.88
N MET A 353 -20.73 -17.12 121.95
CA MET A 353 -20.24 -16.49 123.18
C MET A 353 -21.31 -16.46 124.27
N ALA A 354 -22.54 -16.06 123.93
CA ALA A 354 -23.66 -16.07 124.88
C ALA A 354 -23.96 -17.49 125.40
N SER A 355 -23.98 -18.48 124.51
CA SER A 355 -24.22 -19.89 124.86
C SER A 355 -23.11 -20.46 125.76
N ALA A 356 -21.85 -20.11 125.49
CA ALA A 356 -20.71 -20.49 126.34
C ALA A 356 -20.83 -19.87 127.75
N ASN A 357 -21.27 -18.61 127.84
CA ASN A 357 -21.53 -17.96 129.12
C ASN A 357 -22.68 -18.62 129.89
N ILE A 358 -23.78 -18.98 129.20
CA ILE A 358 -24.88 -19.71 129.83
C ILE A 358 -24.40 -21.09 130.31
N SER A 359 -23.60 -21.80 129.52
CA SER A 359 -23.00 -23.09 129.92
C SER A 359 -22.21 -22.96 131.22
N LYS A 360 -21.41 -21.88 131.35
CA LYS A 360 -20.67 -21.57 132.58
C LYS A 360 -21.61 -21.30 133.77
N ILE A 361 -22.70 -20.54 133.57
CA ILE A 361 -23.70 -20.28 134.62
C ILE A 361 -24.38 -21.58 135.07
N ILE A 362 -24.80 -22.43 134.13
CA ILE A 362 -25.43 -23.72 134.44
C ILE A 362 -24.48 -24.62 135.22
N LYS A 363 -23.18 -24.62 134.89
CA LYS A 363 -22.16 -25.34 135.66
C LYS A 363 -22.07 -24.82 137.10
N THR A 364 -22.10 -23.51 137.30
CA THR A 364 -22.17 -22.92 138.64
C THR A 364 -23.45 -23.32 139.38
N ILE A 365 -24.60 -23.40 138.70
CA ILE A 365 -25.87 -23.85 139.31
C ILE A 365 -25.79 -25.32 139.72
N ASP A 366 -25.18 -26.18 138.92
CA ASP A 366 -24.92 -27.58 139.27
C ASP A 366 -24.01 -27.70 140.50
N GLU A 367 -22.94 -26.88 140.58
CA GLU A 367 -22.07 -26.77 141.75
C GLU A 367 -22.84 -26.29 143.00
N ILE A 368 -23.72 -25.29 142.88
CA ILE A 368 -24.57 -24.81 143.98
C ILE A 368 -25.55 -25.91 144.40
N ALA A 369 -26.17 -26.61 143.46
CA ALA A 369 -27.09 -27.71 143.74
C ALA A 369 -26.37 -28.84 144.48
N PHE A 370 -25.15 -29.18 144.07
CA PHE A 370 -24.30 -30.15 144.77
C PHE A 370 -23.95 -29.70 146.19
N GLN A 371 -23.50 -28.45 146.37
CA GLN A 371 -23.21 -27.88 147.70
C GLN A 371 -24.46 -27.88 148.59
N THR A 372 -25.62 -27.53 148.03
CA THR A 372 -26.92 -27.51 148.73
C THR A 372 -27.32 -28.93 149.15
N ASN A 373 -27.10 -29.93 148.30
CA ASN A 373 -27.34 -31.33 148.60
C ASN A 373 -26.47 -31.83 149.78
N ILE A 374 -25.20 -31.43 149.84
CA ILE A 374 -24.29 -31.75 150.95
C ILE A 374 -24.69 -31.01 152.24
N LEU A 375 -25.04 -29.73 152.16
CA LEU A 375 -25.55 -28.94 153.28
C LEU A 375 -26.84 -29.54 153.86
N ALA A 376 -27.76 -29.95 152.99
CA ALA A 376 -29.01 -30.59 153.37
C ALA A 376 -28.77 -31.97 154.01
N LEU A 377 -27.83 -32.75 153.50
CA LEU A 377 -27.41 -34.02 154.12
C LEU A 377 -26.83 -33.80 155.53
N ASN A 378 -25.94 -32.82 155.69
CA ASN A 378 -25.38 -32.46 156.98
C ASN A 378 -26.48 -32.00 157.97
N ALA A 379 -27.43 -31.20 157.51
CA ALA A 379 -28.57 -30.76 158.31
C ALA A 379 -29.50 -31.93 158.69
N ALA A 380 -29.75 -32.88 157.79
CA ALA A 380 -30.54 -34.08 158.06
C ALA A 380 -29.87 -34.98 159.12
N VAL A 381 -28.53 -35.12 159.06
CA VAL A 381 -27.74 -35.86 160.05
C VAL A 381 -27.80 -35.19 161.42
N GLU A 382 -27.62 -33.87 161.50
CA GLU A 382 -27.66 -33.14 162.79
C GLU A 382 -29.08 -33.10 163.38
N ALA A 383 -30.12 -33.03 162.52
CA ALA A 383 -31.52 -33.15 162.94
C ALA A 383 -31.86 -34.55 163.48
N ALA A 384 -31.29 -35.62 162.89
CA ALA A 384 -31.41 -36.98 163.42
C ALA A 384 -30.71 -37.13 164.80
N ARG A 385 -29.61 -36.40 165.00
CA ARG A 385 -28.84 -36.36 166.26
C ARG A 385 -29.58 -35.67 167.41
N ALA A 386 -30.45 -34.69 167.10
CA ALA A 386 -31.30 -33.98 168.07
C ALA A 386 -32.57 -34.76 168.50
N GLY A 387 -32.78 -35.99 168.02
CA GLY A 387 -33.84 -36.89 168.48
C GLY A 387 -35.26 -36.34 168.29
N SER A 388 -36.08 -36.35 169.35
CA SER A 388 -37.50 -35.95 169.29
C SER A 388 -37.71 -34.46 168.97
N TYR A 389 -36.74 -33.59 169.28
CA TYR A 389 -36.82 -32.15 169.03
C TYR A 389 -36.41 -31.76 167.59
N GLY A 390 -35.73 -32.66 166.85
CA GLY A 390 -35.23 -32.41 165.49
C GLY A 390 -36.14 -32.89 164.35
N LYS A 391 -37.24 -33.58 164.63
CA LYS A 391 -38.10 -34.21 163.60
C LYS A 391 -38.63 -33.24 162.54
N GLY A 392 -39.00 -32.01 162.91
CA GLY A 392 -39.44 -30.99 161.95
C GLY A 392 -38.32 -30.52 161.03
N PHE A 393 -37.10 -30.35 161.57
CA PHE A 393 -35.92 -29.98 160.81
C PHE A 393 -35.44 -31.08 159.86
N ALA A 394 -35.56 -32.35 160.25
CA ALA A 394 -35.19 -33.49 159.40
C ALA A 394 -36.04 -33.57 158.13
N VAL A 395 -37.35 -33.29 158.23
CA VAL A 395 -38.25 -33.25 157.07
C VAL A 395 -37.88 -32.11 156.13
N VAL A 396 -37.60 -30.91 156.66
CA VAL A 396 -37.15 -29.77 155.86
C VAL A 396 -35.81 -30.07 155.18
N ALA A 397 -34.86 -30.68 155.88
CA ALA A 397 -33.56 -31.04 155.32
C ALA A 397 -33.68 -32.07 154.18
N GLU A 398 -34.52 -33.09 154.31
CA GLU A 398 -34.76 -34.06 153.23
C GLU A 398 -35.48 -33.43 152.03
N GLU A 399 -36.40 -32.50 152.25
CA GLU A 399 -37.07 -31.76 151.17
C GLU A 399 -36.08 -30.83 150.43
N VAL A 400 -35.19 -30.14 151.15
CA VAL A 400 -34.11 -29.33 150.54
C VAL A 400 -33.15 -30.21 149.74
N ARG A 401 -32.84 -31.41 150.23
CA ARG A 401 -31.99 -32.39 149.53
C ARG A 401 -32.65 -32.91 148.24
N ASN A 402 -33.94 -33.22 148.28
CA ASN A 402 -34.72 -33.58 147.09
C ASN A 402 -34.77 -32.44 146.08
N LEU A 403 -34.96 -31.20 146.54
CA LEU A 403 -34.94 -30.01 145.68
C LEU A 403 -33.56 -29.81 145.05
N ALA A 404 -32.48 -29.98 145.81
CA ALA A 404 -31.11 -29.89 145.32
C ALA A 404 -30.79 -30.96 144.26
N THR A 405 -31.26 -32.20 144.46
CA THR A 405 -31.11 -33.28 143.46
C THR A 405 -31.90 -32.98 142.18
N ARG A 406 -33.13 -32.44 142.30
CA ARG A 406 -33.92 -31.97 141.15
C ARG A 406 -33.23 -30.82 140.42
N SER A 407 -32.65 -29.86 141.14
CA SER A 407 -31.89 -28.75 140.56
C SER A 407 -30.65 -29.22 139.81
N ALA A 408 -29.89 -30.18 140.35
CA ALA A 408 -28.74 -30.78 139.67
C ALA A 408 -29.14 -31.50 138.38
N ASN A 409 -30.23 -32.29 138.41
CA ASN A 409 -30.74 -32.96 137.21
C ASN A 409 -31.21 -31.96 136.15
N ALA A 410 -31.93 -30.90 136.54
CA ALA A 410 -32.35 -29.84 135.63
C ALA A 410 -31.15 -29.07 135.04
N ALA A 411 -30.12 -28.79 135.85
CA ALA A 411 -28.88 -28.17 135.39
C ALA A 411 -28.16 -29.06 134.38
N LYS A 412 -28.08 -30.38 134.62
CA LYS A 412 -27.47 -31.36 133.70
C LYS A 412 -28.21 -31.45 132.36
N GLU A 413 -29.55 -31.50 132.39
CA GLU A 413 -30.36 -31.46 131.16
C GLU A 413 -30.15 -30.15 130.38
N THR A 414 -30.15 -29.01 131.08
CA THR A 414 -29.91 -27.69 130.46
C THR A 414 -28.51 -27.60 129.87
N SER A 415 -27.49 -28.15 130.55
CA SER A 415 -26.11 -28.20 130.06
C SER A 415 -26.01 -29.00 128.76
N SER A 416 -26.68 -30.16 128.67
CA SER A 416 -26.74 -30.96 127.44
C SER A 416 -27.43 -30.21 126.30
N LEU A 417 -28.52 -29.49 126.58
CA LEU A 417 -29.20 -28.66 125.58
C LEU A 417 -28.31 -27.51 125.08
N ILE A 418 -27.55 -26.87 125.97
CA ILE A 418 -26.61 -25.80 125.60
C ILE A 418 -25.45 -26.36 124.77
N GLU A 419 -24.87 -27.50 125.16
CA GLU A 419 -23.81 -28.15 124.38
C GLU A 419 -24.30 -28.53 122.98
N SER A 420 -25.51 -29.08 122.87
CA SER A 420 -26.14 -29.34 121.57
C SER A 420 -26.40 -28.04 120.78
N THR A 421 -26.69 -26.93 121.44
CA THR A 421 -26.93 -25.64 120.79
C THR A 421 -25.63 -25.05 120.25
N ILE A 422 -24.54 -25.08 121.03
CA ILE A 422 -23.20 -24.68 120.60
C ILE A 422 -22.79 -25.45 119.33
N LYS A 423 -22.98 -26.77 119.32
CA LYS A 423 -22.66 -27.59 118.15
C LYS A 423 -23.49 -27.22 116.90
N LYS A 424 -24.75 -26.83 117.08
CA LYS A 424 -25.59 -26.35 115.96
C LYS A 424 -25.16 -24.98 115.46
N ILE A 425 -24.68 -24.10 116.36
CA ILE A 425 -24.14 -22.78 115.99
C ILE A 425 -22.84 -22.95 115.19
N GLU A 426 -21.93 -23.84 115.61
CA GLU A 426 -20.70 -24.13 114.85
C GLU A 426 -21.00 -24.63 113.42
N VAL A 427 -22.02 -25.48 113.26
CA VAL A 427 -22.49 -25.92 111.93
C VAL A 427 -23.06 -24.73 111.14
N GLY A 428 -23.85 -23.86 111.78
CA GLY A 428 -24.39 -22.65 111.16
C GLY A 428 -23.32 -21.67 110.69
N ASP A 429 -22.30 -21.42 111.52
CA ASP A 429 -21.14 -20.59 111.17
C ASP A 429 -20.38 -21.17 109.97
N SER A 430 -20.15 -22.49 109.96
CA SER A 430 -19.51 -23.17 108.84
C SER A 430 -20.29 -23.01 107.53
N ILE A 431 -21.62 -23.14 107.57
CA ILE A 431 -22.48 -22.96 106.40
C ILE A 431 -22.46 -21.51 105.92
N ALA A 432 -22.52 -20.53 106.83
CA ALA A 432 -22.44 -19.11 106.48
C ALA A 432 -21.10 -18.78 105.79
N LYS A 433 -19.99 -19.31 106.33
CA LYS A 433 -18.65 -19.14 105.74
C LYS A 433 -18.49 -19.79 104.36
N GLN A 434 -19.05 -20.99 104.18
CA GLN A 434 -19.08 -21.65 102.87
C GLN A 434 -19.92 -20.88 101.85
N THR A 435 -21.04 -20.31 102.30
CA THR A 435 -21.92 -19.48 101.46
C THR A 435 -21.21 -18.19 101.05
N TYR A 436 -20.56 -17.50 102.00
CA TYR A 436 -19.72 -16.32 101.73
C TYR A 436 -18.65 -16.62 100.68
N THR A 437 -17.90 -17.72 100.85
CA THR A 437 -16.83 -18.14 99.92
C THR A 437 -17.40 -18.45 98.53
N SER A 438 -18.60 -19.02 98.46
CA SER A 438 -19.28 -19.30 97.19
C SER A 438 -19.67 -18.01 96.47
N LEU A 439 -20.18 -17.01 97.18
CA LEU A 439 -20.50 -15.69 96.64
C LEU A 439 -19.23 -14.94 96.18
N ASP A 440 -18.13 -15.00 96.94
CA ASP A 440 -16.83 -14.43 96.52
C ASP A 440 -16.29 -15.10 95.23
N ARG A 441 -16.50 -16.40 95.06
CA ARG A 441 -16.15 -17.08 93.81
C ARG A 441 -17.06 -16.65 92.65
N ILE A 442 -18.34 -16.39 92.90
CA ILE A 442 -19.28 -15.86 91.90
C ILE A 442 -18.83 -14.47 91.43
N THR A 443 -18.52 -13.55 92.34
CA THR A 443 -18.06 -12.20 91.97
C THR A 443 -16.77 -12.23 91.14
N LYS A 444 -15.79 -13.08 91.52
CA LYS A 444 -14.56 -13.30 90.73
C LYS A 444 -14.82 -13.86 89.33
N ASN A 445 -15.80 -14.74 89.17
CA ASN A 445 -16.19 -15.26 87.85
C ASN A 445 -16.91 -14.20 87.01
N ILE A 446 -17.71 -13.35 87.63
CA ILE A 446 -18.35 -12.21 86.96
C ILE A 446 -17.31 -11.20 86.46
N ASP A 447 -16.25 -10.94 87.23
CA ASP A 447 -15.14 -10.09 86.77
C ASP A 447 -14.45 -10.66 85.52
N LYS A 448 -14.22 -11.98 85.48
CA LYS A 448 -13.70 -12.63 84.26
C LYS A 448 -14.66 -12.54 83.08
N MET A 449 -15.96 -12.67 83.33
CA MET A 449 -16.98 -12.50 82.29
C MET A 449 -16.97 -11.08 81.73
N ALA A 450 -16.83 -10.05 82.58
CA ALA A 450 -16.72 -8.66 82.15
C ALA A 450 -15.47 -8.41 81.28
N MET A 451 -14.33 -9.06 81.60
CA MET A 451 -13.14 -8.99 80.73
C MET A 451 -13.42 -9.58 79.34
N ILE A 452 -14.03 -10.76 79.25
CA ILE A 452 -14.39 -11.38 77.97
C ILE A 452 -15.37 -10.51 77.18
N MET A 453 -16.35 -9.88 77.85
CA MET A 453 -17.29 -8.97 77.20
C MET A 453 -16.58 -7.75 76.61
N ASN A 454 -15.59 -7.17 77.30
CA ASN A 454 -14.77 -6.10 76.75
C ASN A 454 -13.97 -6.54 75.52
N ASP A 455 -13.41 -7.74 75.52
CA ASP A 455 -12.71 -8.28 74.35
C ASP A 455 -13.66 -8.44 73.15
N ILE A 456 -14.87 -8.97 73.36
CA ILE A 456 -15.89 -9.09 72.29
C ILE A 456 -16.31 -7.71 71.78
N MET A 457 -16.47 -6.71 72.66
CA MET A 457 -16.78 -5.33 72.26
C MET A 457 -15.69 -4.75 71.37
N TYR A 458 -14.42 -4.95 71.73
CA TYR A 458 -13.29 -4.48 70.94
C TYR A 458 -13.24 -5.16 69.57
N SER A 459 -13.37 -6.49 69.52
CA SER A 459 -13.44 -7.24 68.25
C SER A 459 -14.65 -6.84 67.39
N SER A 460 -15.81 -6.57 68.00
CA SER A 460 -17.01 -6.12 67.27
C SER A 460 -16.80 -4.73 66.66
N LYS A 461 -16.06 -3.85 67.35
CA LYS A 461 -15.69 -2.54 66.81
C LYS A 461 -14.72 -2.67 65.63
N GLU A 462 -13.68 -3.49 65.75
CA GLU A 462 -12.75 -3.77 64.63
C GLU A 462 -13.49 -4.37 63.43
N GLN A 463 -14.41 -5.32 63.66
CA GLN A 463 -15.26 -5.87 62.60
C GLN A 463 -16.07 -4.77 61.91
N SER A 464 -16.66 -3.84 62.65
CA SER A 464 -17.41 -2.73 62.07
C SER A 464 -16.55 -1.84 61.18
N GLU A 465 -15.31 -1.56 61.58
CA GLU A 465 -14.35 -0.77 60.78
C GLU A 465 -13.92 -1.54 59.52
N ALA A 466 -13.63 -2.84 59.64
CA ALA A 466 -13.29 -3.70 58.52
C ALA A 466 -14.46 -3.84 57.50
N ILE A 467 -15.70 -3.96 57.99
CA ILE A 467 -16.90 -4.00 57.15
C ILE A 467 -17.04 -2.71 56.34
N ALA A 468 -16.80 -1.54 56.94
CA ALA A 468 -16.85 -0.27 56.22
C ALA A 468 -15.82 -0.20 55.07
N GLN A 469 -14.60 -0.70 55.29
CA GLN A 469 -13.59 -0.81 54.24
C GLN A 469 -13.98 -1.80 53.14
N ILE A 470 -14.58 -2.94 53.50
CA ILE A 470 -15.09 -3.91 52.53
C ILE A 470 -16.17 -3.28 51.66
N THR A 471 -17.12 -2.54 52.26
CA THR A 471 -18.17 -1.83 51.52
C THR A 471 -17.59 -0.81 50.54
N GLU A 472 -16.58 -0.04 50.95
CA GLU A 472 -15.88 0.87 50.04
C GLU A 472 -15.21 0.12 48.88
N GLY A 473 -14.53 -0.99 49.17
CA GLY A 473 -13.91 -1.85 48.16
C GLY A 473 -14.93 -2.41 47.17
N ILE A 474 -16.08 -2.89 47.65
CA ILE A 474 -17.16 -3.39 46.78
C ILE A 474 -17.67 -2.28 45.84
N ASN A 475 -17.86 -1.06 46.33
CA ASN A 475 -18.27 0.07 45.50
C ASN A 475 -17.24 0.43 44.42
N GLN A 476 -15.94 0.32 44.73
CA GLN A 476 -14.89 0.52 43.74
C GLN A 476 -14.92 -0.57 42.65
N VAL A 477 -15.10 -1.84 43.03
CA VAL A 477 -15.23 -2.93 42.07
C VAL A 477 -16.50 -2.75 41.22
N ALA A 478 -17.61 -2.31 41.80
CA ALA A 478 -18.86 -2.03 41.08
C ALA A 478 -18.64 -0.99 39.95
N ASN A 479 -17.90 0.08 40.23
CA ASN A 479 -17.55 1.09 39.22
C ASN A 479 -16.72 0.49 38.07
N VAL A 480 -15.76 -0.39 38.39
CA VAL A 480 -14.94 -1.08 37.37
C VAL A 480 -15.79 -2.02 36.53
N VAL A 481 -16.70 -2.78 37.15
CA VAL A 481 -17.64 -3.67 36.45
C VAL A 481 -18.53 -2.87 35.49
N GLN A 482 -19.04 -1.72 35.92
CA GLN A 482 -19.85 -0.84 35.06
C GLN A 482 -19.04 -0.28 33.89
N SER A 483 -17.80 0.16 34.14
CA SER A 483 -16.89 0.64 33.09
C SER A 483 -16.53 -0.48 32.10
N ASN A 484 -16.28 -1.71 32.58
CA ASN A 484 -16.02 -2.86 31.73
C ASN A 484 -17.21 -3.16 30.83
N SER A 485 -18.44 -3.11 31.35
CA SER A 485 -19.66 -3.30 30.55
C SER A 485 -19.79 -2.26 29.44
N ALA A 486 -19.62 -0.97 29.77
CA ALA A 486 -19.68 0.12 28.80
C ALA A 486 -18.58 0.00 27.72
N ASN A 487 -17.32 -0.21 28.14
CA ASN A 487 -16.18 -0.36 27.23
C ASN A 487 -16.34 -1.59 26.33
N SER A 488 -16.92 -2.68 26.84
CA SER A 488 -17.17 -3.89 26.06
C SER A 488 -18.22 -3.66 24.98
N GLN A 489 -19.29 -2.93 25.29
CA GLN A 489 -20.31 -2.57 24.29
C GLN A 489 -19.73 -1.64 23.21
N GLU A 490 -18.94 -0.65 23.59
CA GLU A 490 -18.27 0.24 22.64
C GLU A 490 -17.27 -0.51 21.76
N THR A 491 -16.47 -1.41 22.35
CA THR A 491 -15.50 -2.24 21.62
C THR A 491 -16.21 -3.19 20.65
N ALA A 492 -17.34 -3.77 21.03
CA ALA A 492 -18.16 -4.59 20.14
C ALA A 492 -18.65 -3.79 18.93
N ALA A 493 -19.21 -2.59 19.15
CA ALA A 493 -19.69 -1.71 18.09
C ALA A 493 -18.56 -1.25 17.14
N ALA A 494 -17.42 -0.84 17.70
CA ALA A 494 -16.25 -0.47 16.91
C ALA A 494 -15.70 -1.65 16.09
N SER A 495 -15.77 -2.87 16.64
CA SER A 495 -15.37 -4.08 15.95
C SER A 495 -16.31 -4.44 14.79
N GLU A 496 -17.63 -4.24 14.95
CA GLU A 496 -18.59 -4.38 13.85
C GLU A 496 -18.30 -3.36 12.72
N GLU A 497 -17.94 -2.13 13.07
CA GLU A 497 -17.55 -1.12 12.08
C GLU A 497 -16.26 -1.53 11.34
N LEU A 498 -15.24 -2.01 12.06
CA LEU A 498 -14.01 -2.53 11.46
C LEU A 498 -14.27 -3.70 10.51
N TYR A 499 -15.18 -4.61 10.88
CA TYR A 499 -15.63 -5.70 10.02
C TYR A 499 -16.26 -5.15 8.72
N SER A 500 -17.15 -4.17 8.84
CA SER A 500 -17.78 -3.51 7.69
C SER A 500 -16.77 -2.83 6.78
N GLN A 501 -15.81 -2.08 7.34
CA GLN A 501 -14.74 -1.42 6.58
C GLN A 501 -13.83 -2.43 5.86
N ALA A 502 -13.51 -3.54 6.52
CA ALA A 502 -12.74 -4.61 5.90
C ALA A 502 -13.50 -5.28 4.74
N ASP A 503 -14.82 -5.46 4.87
CA ASP A 503 -15.66 -5.97 3.79
C ASP A 503 -15.75 -4.98 2.62
N VAL A 504 -15.88 -3.67 2.90
CA VAL A 504 -15.80 -2.62 1.87
C VAL A 504 -14.46 -2.67 1.12
N LEU A 505 -13.34 -2.77 1.84
CA LEU A 505 -12.01 -2.91 1.22
C LEU A 505 -11.92 -4.16 0.35
N LYS A 506 -12.43 -5.30 0.83
CA LYS A 506 -12.51 -6.54 0.06
C LYS A 506 -13.31 -6.35 -1.24
N ASN A 507 -14.48 -5.73 -1.16
CA ASN A 507 -15.33 -5.44 -2.32
C ASN A 507 -14.65 -4.49 -3.31
N LEU A 508 -13.88 -3.50 -2.83
CA LEU A 508 -13.11 -2.59 -3.68
C LEU A 508 -12.00 -3.32 -4.45
N VAL A 509 -11.30 -4.25 -3.79
CA VAL A 509 -10.21 -5.01 -4.44
C VAL A 509 -10.73 -6.17 -5.31
N GLU A 510 -11.92 -6.71 -5.04
CA GLU A 510 -12.57 -7.73 -5.88
C GLU A 510 -12.93 -7.22 -7.28
N ARG A 511 -13.02 -5.90 -7.48
CA ARG A 511 -13.16 -5.31 -8.82
C ARG A 511 -11.95 -5.60 -9.71
N PHE A 512 -10.78 -5.84 -9.12
CA PHE A 512 -9.56 -6.15 -9.87
C PHE A 512 -9.50 -7.64 -10.19
N LYS A 513 -9.37 -7.98 -11.47
CA LYS A 513 -9.14 -9.35 -11.93
C LYS A 513 -7.64 -9.62 -11.93
N THR A 514 -7.18 -10.42 -10.99
CA THR A 514 -5.77 -10.84 -10.88
C THR A 514 -5.56 -12.21 -11.53
N ARG A 515 -4.35 -12.46 -12.05
CA ARG A 515 -3.91 -13.83 -12.37
C ARG A 515 -3.66 -14.54 -11.05
N SER A 516 -4.34 -15.68 -10.84
CA SER A 516 -4.15 -16.54 -9.67
C SER A 516 -2.74 -17.11 -9.63
#